data_AF-R5CF81-F1
#
_entry.id   AF-R5CF81-F1
#
_cell.length_a   1.000
_cell.length_b   1.000
_cell.length_c   1.000
_cell.angle_alpha   90.00
_cell.angle_beta   90.00
_cell.angle_gamma   90.00
#
_symmetry.space_group_name_H-M   'P 1'
#
loop_
_entity.id
_entity.type
_entity.pdbx_description
1 polymer ?
#
loop_
_entity_poly.entity_id
_entity_poly.type
_entity_poly.pdbx_seq_one_letter_code
_entity_poly.pdbx_strand_id
1 'polypeptide(L)'
;MVDIKEWRQEYGVTQQALADASGLDVRWIQKVEAGDINIQNVTVKRFALLIKGMSSLSEQVSTSCKMQSQVTMINGTYKMVEKLLKEELA
;
A
#
# COMPACT_ATOMS: atom_id res chain seq x y z
N MET A 1 5.48 8.54 -7.68
CA MET A 1 4.91 7.28 -7.18
C MET A 1 5.64 6.92 -5.89
N VAL A 2 4.94 6.41 -4.88
CA VAL A 2 5.55 6.06 -3.59
C VAL A 2 6.51 4.88 -3.79
N ASP A 3 7.75 5.01 -3.32
CA ASP A 3 8.65 3.87 -3.18
C ASP A 3 8.20 3.04 -1.99
N ILE A 4 7.72 1.82 -2.27
CA ILE A 4 7.12 0.92 -1.28
C ILE A 4 8.16 0.47 -0.26
N LYS A 5 9.42 0.28 -0.69
CA LYS A 5 10.50 -0.16 0.19
C LYS A 5 10.90 0.95 1.14
N GLU A 6 11.06 2.17 0.62
CA GLU A 6 11.36 3.35 1.42
C GLU A 6 10.26 3.59 2.46
N TRP A 7 9.00 3.61 2.01
CA TRP A 7 7.84 3.75 2.90
C TRP A 7 7.85 2.69 4.00
N ARG A 8 8.05 1.42 3.64
CA ARG A 8 8.04 0.33 4.62
C ARG A 8 9.14 0.50 5.67
N GLN A 9 10.34 0.91 5.26
CA GLN A 9 11.47 1.14 6.16
C GLN A 9 11.23 2.34 7.09
N GLU A 10 10.65 3.44 6.60
CA GLU A 10 10.32 4.60 7.44
C GLU A 10 9.29 4.26 8.54
N TYR A 11 8.35 3.37 8.23
CA TYR A 11 7.31 2.95 9.17
C TYR A 11 7.73 1.75 10.05
N GLY A 12 8.97 1.25 9.92
CA GLY A 12 9.43 0.09 10.67
C GLY A 12 8.67 -1.20 10.36
N VAL A 13 8.02 -1.27 9.19
CA VAL A 13 7.17 -2.39 8.77
C VAL A 13 8.03 -3.50 8.17
N THR A 14 7.72 -4.76 8.44
CA THR A 14 8.37 -5.91 7.77
C THR A 14 7.64 -6.25 6.47
N GLN A 15 8.32 -6.89 5.50
CA GLN A 15 7.66 -7.34 4.27
C GLN A 15 6.48 -8.27 4.57
N GLN A 16 6.61 -9.11 5.62
CA GLN A 16 5.54 -9.99 6.09
C GLN A 16 4.37 -9.20 6.65
N ALA A 17 4.60 -8.18 7.49
CA ALA A 17 3.54 -7.36 8.03
C ALA A 17 2.77 -6.61 6.93
N LEU A 18 3.45 -6.13 5.90
CA LEU A 18 2.80 -5.53 4.73
C LEU A 18 1.98 -6.55 3.94
N ALA A 19 2.50 -7.76 3.73
CA ALA A 19 1.78 -8.86 3.09
C ALA A 19 0.50 -9.22 3.86
N ASP A 20 0.60 -9.37 5.18
CA ASP A 20 -0.52 -9.72 6.06
C ASP A 20 -1.60 -8.62 6.04
N ALA A 21 -1.20 -7.36 6.16
CA ALA A 21 -2.13 -6.22 6.12
C ALA A 21 -2.81 -6.04 4.75
N SER A 22 -2.09 -6.38 3.68
CA SER A 22 -2.60 -6.27 2.29
C SER A 22 -3.39 -7.50 1.85
N GLY A 23 -3.27 -8.64 2.53
CA GLY A 23 -3.75 -9.94 2.04
C GLY A 23 -3.02 -10.40 0.77
N LEU A 24 -1.75 -10.01 0.60
CA LEU A 24 -0.91 -10.34 -0.55
C LEU A 24 0.16 -11.36 -0.15
N ASP A 25 0.69 -12.08 -1.14
CA ASP A 25 1.82 -13.00 -0.91
C ASP A 25 3.11 -12.20 -0.60
N VAL A 26 3.86 -12.59 0.43
CA VAL A 26 5.12 -11.93 0.80
C VAL A 26 6.17 -11.97 -0.33
N ARG A 27 6.19 -13.03 -1.15
CA ARG A 27 7.04 -13.11 -2.35
C ARG A 27 6.63 -12.09 -3.40
N TRP A 28 5.34 -11.76 -3.47
CA TRP A 28 4.87 -10.70 -4.37
C TRP A 28 5.39 -9.34 -3.91
N ILE A 29 5.31 -9.04 -2.61
CA ILE A 29 5.88 -7.81 -2.03
C ILE A 29 7.39 -7.72 -2.31
N GLN A 30 8.12 -8.81 -2.07
CA GLN A 30 9.56 -8.89 -2.36
C GLN A 30 9.90 -8.57 -3.82
N LYS A 31 9.16 -9.15 -4.77
CA LYS A 31 9.37 -8.89 -6.20
C LYS A 31 9.04 -7.46 -6.61
N VAL A 32 8.04 -6.85 -5.98
CA VAL A 32 7.73 -5.43 -6.21
C VAL A 32 8.86 -4.55 -5.68
N GLU A 33 9.34 -4.79 -4.46
CA GLU A 33 10.46 -4.02 -3.87
C GLU A 33 11.80 -4.25 -4.60
N ALA A 34 11.99 -5.43 -5.20
CA ALA A 34 13.18 -5.76 -6.01
C ALA A 34 13.13 -5.17 -7.43
N GLY A 35 11.97 -4.67 -7.88
CA GLY A 35 11.76 -4.18 -9.24
C GLY A 35 11.42 -5.26 -10.28
N ASP A 36 11.35 -6.54 -9.88
CA ASP A 36 10.93 -7.65 -10.75
C ASP A 36 9.47 -7.52 -11.20
N ILE A 37 8.64 -6.86 -10.40
CA ILE A 37 7.27 -6.49 -10.74
C ILE A 37 7.18 -4.98 -10.83
N ASN A 38 6.98 -4.48 -12.05
CA ASN A 38 6.66 -3.08 -12.25
C ASN A 38 5.24 -2.79 -11.71
N ILE A 39 5.17 -2.03 -10.62
CA ILE A 39 3.91 -1.67 -9.96
C ILE A 39 2.95 -0.89 -10.86
N GLN A 40 3.43 -0.23 -11.92
CA GLN A 40 2.58 0.44 -12.91
C GLN A 40 1.78 -0.56 -13.79
N ASN A 41 2.22 -1.83 -13.84
CA ASN A 41 1.66 -2.87 -14.69
C ASN A 41 0.88 -3.94 -13.90
N VAL A 42 0.55 -3.69 -12.64
CA VAL A 42 -0.19 -4.66 -11.81
C VAL A 42 -1.69 -4.48 -11.99
N THR A 43 -2.45 -5.53 -11.68
CA THR A 43 -3.92 -5.44 -11.72
C THR A 43 -4.41 -4.44 -10.67
N VAL A 44 -5.49 -3.72 -10.99
CA VAL A 44 -6.13 -2.77 -10.07
C VAL A 44 -6.44 -3.41 -8.72
N LYS A 45 -6.87 -4.69 -8.73
CA LYS A 45 -7.10 -5.47 -7.49
C LYS A 45 -5.84 -5.58 -6.62
N ARG A 46 -4.68 -5.92 -7.21
CA ARG A 46 -3.42 -6.03 -6.46
C ARG A 46 -2.95 -4.67 -5.94
N PHE A 47 -3.10 -3.63 -6.75
CA PHE A 47 -2.79 -2.28 -6.34
C PHE A 47 -3.68 -1.82 -5.17
N ALA A 48 -4.99 -2.03 -5.26
CA ALA A 48 -5.94 -1.68 -4.21
C ALA A 48 -5.64 -2.40 -2.88
N LEU A 49 -5.31 -3.70 -2.94
CA LEU A 49 -4.92 -4.49 -1.78
C LEU A 49 -3.63 -3.97 -1.13
N LEU A 50 -2.63 -3.61 -1.93
CA LEU A 50 -1.38 -3.03 -1.43
C LEU A 50 -1.63 -1.70 -0.70
N ILE A 51 -2.35 -0.78 -1.34
CA ILE A 51 -2.66 0.54 -0.76
C ILE A 51 -3.51 0.39 0.51
N LYS A 52 -4.44 -0.58 0.55
CA LYS A 52 -5.20 -0.93 1.77
C LYS A 52 -4.27 -1.33 2.92
N GLY A 53 -3.31 -2.22 2.66
CA GLY A 53 -2.35 -2.64 3.67
C GLY A 53 -1.51 -1.48 4.18
N MET A 54 -0.96 -0.67 3.27
CA MET A 54 -0.20 0.54 3.61
C MET A 54 -1.03 1.51 4.46
N SER A 55 -2.28 1.76 4.09
CA SER A 55 -3.20 2.62 4.84
C SER A 55 -3.41 2.12 6.27
N SER A 56 -3.77 0.85 6.45
CA SER A 56 -4.02 0.24 7.78
C SER A 56 -2.81 0.27 8.73
N LEU A 57 -1.60 0.20 8.18
CA LEU A 57 -0.35 0.24 8.94
C LEU A 57 0.06 1.68 9.24
N SER A 58 -0.24 2.63 8.34
CA SER A 58 0.04 4.06 8.54
C SER A 58 -0.79 4.68 9.66
N GLU A 59 -2.02 4.20 9.88
CA GLU A 59 -2.90 4.68 10.96
C GLU A 59 -2.39 4.32 12.36
N GLN A 60 -1.49 3.34 12.48
CA GLN A 60 -0.94 2.88 13.76
C GLN A 60 0.31 3.68 14.20
N VAL A 61 0.89 4.48 13.31
CA VAL A 61 2.12 5.24 13.58
C VAL A 61 1.77 6.69 13.92
N SER A 62 1.88 7.04 15.19
CA SER A 62 1.55 8.36 15.77
C SER A 62 2.71 9.36 15.71
N THR A 63 3.83 9.03 15.05
CA THR A 63 4.98 9.93 14.95
C THR A 63 4.94 10.79 13.70
N SER A 64 5.44 12.02 13.84
CA SER A 64 5.77 12.95 12.77
C SER A 64 6.70 12.28 11.74
N CYS A 65 6.10 11.55 10.80
CA CYS A 65 6.78 10.87 9.71
C CYS A 65 7.01 11.88 8.58
N LYS A 66 8.22 11.88 8.00
CA LYS A 66 8.59 12.77 6.88
C LYS A 66 7.68 12.58 5.65
N MET A 67 7.02 11.42 5.55
CA MET A 67 6.07 11.07 4.49
C MET A 67 4.59 11.34 4.82
N GLN A 68 4.26 12.23 5.77
CA GLN A 68 2.86 12.55 6.12
C GLN A 68 1.99 12.93 4.90
N SER A 69 2.55 13.65 3.93
CA SER A 69 1.89 13.96 2.66
C SER A 69 1.57 12.72 1.82
N GLN A 70 2.46 11.71 1.84
CA GLN A 70 2.24 10.45 1.12
C GLN A 70 1.15 9.61 1.81
N VAL A 71 1.06 9.63 3.13
CA VAL A 71 -0.05 8.99 3.87
C VAL A 71 -1.39 9.59 3.48
N THR A 72 -1.48 10.93 3.46
CA THR A 72 -2.72 11.60 3.04
C THR A 72 -3.11 11.20 1.63
N MET A 73 -2.12 11.10 0.72
CA MET A 73 -2.35 10.65 -0.66
C MET A 73 -2.83 9.20 -0.72
N ILE A 74 -2.15 8.27 -0.02
CA ILE A 74 -2.49 6.84 0.05
C ILE A 74 -3.93 6.65 0.57
N ASN A 75 -4.26 7.31 1.68
CA ASN A 75 -5.58 7.20 2.31
C ASN A 75 -6.69 7.79 1.43
N GLY A 76 -6.41 8.91 0.75
CA GLY A 76 -7.34 9.51 -0.21
C GLY A 76 -7.59 8.60 -1.42
N THR A 77 -6.53 8.04 -2.01
CA THR A 77 -6.62 7.10 -3.13
C THR A 77 -7.38 5.84 -2.75
N TYR A 78 -7.11 5.25 -1.57
CA TYR A 78 -7.84 4.08 -1.09
C TYR A 78 -9.35 4.35 -1.01
N LYS A 79 -9.76 5.45 -0.38
CA LYS A 79 -11.19 5.81 -0.26
C LYS A 79 -11.88 6.02 -1.60
N MET A 80 -11.20 6.63 -2.57
CA MET A 80 -11.74 6.79 -3.93
C MET A 80 -11.91 5.44 -4.64
N VAL A 81 -10.89 4.58 -4.61
CA VAL A 81 -10.96 3.25 -5.24
C VAL A 81 -12.03 2.39 -4.57
N GLU A 82 -12.12 2.43 -3.24
CA GLU A 82 -13.15 1.71 -2.49
C GLU A 82 -14.57 2.17 -2.87
N LYS A 83 -14.78 3.49 -3.03
CA LYS A 83 -16.06 4.04 -3.45
C LYS A 83 -16.43 3.60 -4.87
N LEU A 84 -15.50 3.72 -5.82
CA LEU A 84 -15.72 3.30 -7.22
C LEU A 84 -16.04 1.81 -7.34
N LEU A 85 -15.32 0.96 -6.59
CA LEU A 85 -15.59 -0.48 -6.57
C LEU A 85 -16.96 -0.83 -5.96
N LYS A 86 -17.47 -0.03 -5.01
CA LYS A 86 -18.82 -0.20 -4.45
C LYS A 86 -19.91 0.29 -5.40
N GLU A 87 -19.64 1.35 -6.18
CA GLU A 87 -20.59 1.91 -7.15
C GLU A 87 -20.73 1.05 -8.42
N GLU A 88 -19.68 0.33 -8.85
CA GLU A 88 -19.74 -0.60 -10.01
C GLU A 88 -20.43 -1.94 -9.70
N LEU A 89 -20.66 -2.27 -8.43
CA LEU A 89 -21.28 -3.52 -7.97
C LEU A 89 -22.75 -3.35 -7.54
N ALA A 90 -23.30 -2.14 -7.63
CA ALA A 90 -24.68 -1.79 -7.29
C ALA A 90 -25.53 -1.63 -8.56
#